data_AF-A0A2U9IHP1-F1
#
_entry.id   AF-A0A2U9IHP1-F1
#
_cell.length_a   1.000
_cell.length_b   1.000
_cell.length_c   1.000
_cell.angle_alpha   90.00
_cell.angle_beta   90.00
_cell.angle_gamma   90.00
#
_symmetry.space_group_name_H-M   'P 1'
#
loop_
_entity.id
_entity.type
_entity.pdbx_description
1 polymer ?
#
loop_
_entity_poly.entity_id
_entity_poly.type
_entity_poly.pdbx_seq_one_letter_code
_entity_poly.pdbx_strand_id
1 'polypeptide(L)'
;MISSLVLAYIIYVIFMTVLLSIALELGIKGNNFSFIIMILTYVNTAIFLVLFSGTYALIAISISIILIIIPIVIKNLGFNMSSYIVFLISNELIMSLLYYVILRGFGNSIIALNFYGTDIPTVTVNSPIQIIYALIELSNSFMFFLMIFPEIIYFSYRTKNPYSLFLSSLALGGPNIASEMTHSILPLPYDPIKEASILATILSLFFSIYLSFKFFKRELSLDKYIIFIIVDLSLSLSSVYYSLTINEIPYGIITLISIYLSLSGLKINIRHFPNIQLSLMIPQLLWGFSIAVWYNLIQFEYILGISLALLYGLSQYVMIKLT
;
A
#
# COMPACT_ATOMS: atom_id res chain seq x y z
N MET A 1 -30.71 3.23 5.03
CA MET A 1 -30.41 3.39 6.47
C MET A 1 -29.07 2.74 6.75
N ILE A 2 -28.08 3.48 7.25
CA ILE A 2 -26.83 2.87 7.72
C ILE A 2 -27.19 2.03 8.95
N SER A 3 -26.83 0.74 8.97
CA SER A 3 -27.08 -0.10 10.13
C SER A 3 -26.33 0.45 11.34
N SER A 4 -26.90 0.35 12.53
CA SER A 4 -26.28 0.83 13.79
C SER A 4 -24.87 0.25 13.99
N LEU A 5 -24.63 -0.97 13.50
CA LEU A 5 -23.36 -1.66 13.55
C LEU A 5 -22.31 -1.01 12.62
N VAL A 6 -22.68 -0.62 11.40
CA VAL A 6 -21.79 0.10 10.48
C VAL A 6 -21.45 1.49 11.03
N LEU A 7 -22.42 2.19 11.63
CA LEU A 7 -22.16 3.48 12.27
C LEU A 7 -21.18 3.35 13.45
N ALA A 8 -21.39 2.35 14.31
CA ALA A 8 -20.47 2.06 15.42
C ALA A 8 -19.05 1.72 14.92
N TYR A 9 -18.96 0.98 13.82
CA TYR A 9 -17.68 0.66 13.18
C TYR A 9 -16.98 1.91 12.63
N ILE A 10 -17.69 2.83 11.97
CA ILE A 10 -17.10 4.08 11.49
C ILE A 10 -16.54 4.91 12.64
N ILE A 11 -17.31 5.04 13.73
CA ILE A 11 -16.87 5.75 14.94
C ILE A 11 -15.63 5.08 15.53
N TYR A 12 -15.62 3.75 15.59
CA TYR A 12 -14.49 2.96 16.05
C TYR A 12 -13.22 3.22 15.23
N VAL A 13 -13.31 3.19 13.90
CA VAL A 13 -12.18 3.46 13.00
C VAL A 13 -11.64 4.86 13.23
N ILE A 14 -12.50 5.89 13.33
CA ILE A 14 -12.05 7.26 13.61
C ILE A 14 -11.25 7.32 14.92
N PHE A 15 -11.73 6.69 16.00
CA PHE A 15 -11.00 6.67 17.27
C PHE A 15 -9.66 5.92 17.16
N MET A 16 -9.65 4.76 16.50
CA MET A 16 -8.43 3.96 16.34
C MET A 16 -7.39 4.66 15.49
N THR A 17 -7.79 5.27 14.38
CA THR A 17 -6.91 6.06 13.51
C THR A 17 -6.22 7.20 14.27
N VAL A 18 -6.95 7.93 15.11
CA VAL A 18 -6.37 8.99 15.95
C VAL A 18 -5.40 8.40 16.98
N LEU A 19 -5.75 7.31 17.65
CA LEU A 19 -4.89 6.66 18.63
C LEU A 19 -3.61 6.10 18.01
N LEU A 20 -3.71 5.44 16.86
CA LEU A 20 -2.57 4.88 16.13
C LEU A 20 -1.65 5.97 15.60
N SER A 21 -2.21 7.05 15.04
CA SER A 21 -1.46 8.23 14.61
C SER A 21 -0.62 8.83 15.74
N ILE A 22 -1.25 9.05 16.91
CA ILE A 22 -0.57 9.61 18.08
C ILE A 22 0.46 8.63 18.64
N ALA A 23 0.12 7.34 18.71
CA ALA A 23 1.03 6.31 19.20
C ALA A 23 2.28 6.21 18.30
N LEU A 24 2.11 6.20 16.98
CA LEU A 24 3.23 6.19 16.03
C LEU A 24 4.15 7.41 16.23
N GLU A 25 3.58 8.62 16.35
CA GLU A 25 4.36 9.84 16.60
C GLU A 25 5.17 9.72 17.92
N LEU A 26 4.52 9.32 19.00
CA LEU A 26 5.17 9.17 20.31
C LEU A 26 6.23 8.06 20.30
N GLY A 27 5.98 6.96 19.59
CA GLY A 27 6.90 5.83 19.49
C GLY A 27 8.18 6.16 18.74
N ILE A 28 8.05 6.91 17.64
CA ILE A 28 9.21 7.38 16.87
C ILE A 28 10.03 8.42 17.67
N LYS A 29 9.38 9.18 18.57
CA LYS A 29 10.07 10.05 19.55
C LYS A 29 10.69 9.30 20.73
N GLY A 30 10.60 7.97 20.78
CA GLY A 30 11.23 7.13 21.80
C GLY A 30 10.38 6.90 23.05
N ASN A 31 9.09 7.22 23.04
CA ASN A 31 8.22 6.94 24.18
C ASN A 31 7.79 5.46 24.18
N ASN A 32 8.24 4.69 25.17
CA ASN A 32 7.92 3.27 25.29
C ASN A 32 6.42 2.96 25.50
N PHE A 33 5.64 3.89 26.06
CA PHE A 33 4.20 3.70 26.27
C PHE A 33 3.42 3.60 24.96
N SER A 34 3.92 4.21 23.88
CA SER A 34 3.29 4.14 22.56
C SER A 34 3.09 2.70 22.07
N PHE A 35 4.06 1.82 22.34
CA PHE A 35 3.98 0.43 21.91
C PHE A 35 2.88 -0.33 22.64
N ILE A 36 2.67 -0.01 23.91
CA ILE A 36 1.57 -0.58 24.71
C ILE A 36 0.24 -0.10 24.15
N ILE A 37 0.12 1.18 23.77
CA ILE A 37 -1.09 1.72 23.14
C ILE A 37 -1.38 0.94 21.84
N MET A 38 -0.39 0.75 20.97
CA MET A 38 -0.58 -0.02 19.73
C MET A 38 -0.96 -1.48 19.98
N ILE A 39 -0.41 -2.13 21.02
CA ILE A 39 -0.84 -3.47 21.43
C ILE A 39 -2.31 -3.45 21.86
N LEU A 40 -2.72 -2.47 22.67
CA LEU A 40 -4.10 -2.39 23.17
C LEU A 40 -5.10 -2.13 22.03
N THR A 41 -4.79 -1.24 21.09
CA THR A 41 -5.64 -1.00 19.90
C THR A 41 -5.76 -2.27 19.05
N TYR A 42 -4.65 -2.99 18.88
CA TYR A 42 -4.64 -4.24 18.13
C TYR A 42 -5.46 -5.33 18.80
N VAL A 43 -5.23 -5.56 20.10
CA VAL A 43 -5.94 -6.57 20.88
C VAL A 43 -7.44 -6.27 20.89
N ASN A 44 -7.83 -5.00 21.03
CA ASN A 44 -9.23 -4.60 20.96
C ASN A 44 -9.85 -4.95 19.60
N THR A 45 -9.18 -4.61 18.50
CA THR A 45 -9.64 -4.96 17.15
C THR A 45 -9.72 -6.48 16.94
N ALA A 46 -8.72 -7.21 17.43
CA ALA A 46 -8.65 -8.66 17.33
C ALA A 46 -9.79 -9.35 18.12
N ILE A 47 -10.15 -8.83 19.30
CA ILE A 47 -11.29 -9.33 20.07
C ILE A 47 -12.57 -9.20 19.25
N PHE A 48 -12.83 -8.03 18.65
CA PHE A 48 -13.99 -7.85 17.77
C PHE A 48 -13.94 -8.81 16.59
N LEU A 49 -12.79 -8.96 15.92
CA LEU A 49 -12.61 -9.89 14.81
C LEU A 49 -12.99 -11.32 15.22
N VAL A 50 -12.50 -11.81 16.36
CA VAL A 50 -12.80 -13.16 16.86
C VAL A 50 -14.29 -13.31 17.17
N LEU A 51 -14.91 -12.31 17.82
CA LEU A 51 -16.34 -12.35 18.13
C LEU A 51 -17.22 -12.41 16.87
N PHE A 52 -16.87 -11.65 15.83
CA PHE A 52 -17.61 -11.66 14.55
C PHE A 52 -17.27 -12.86 13.65
N SER A 53 -16.24 -13.65 13.98
CA SER A 53 -15.82 -14.79 13.15
C SER A 53 -16.63 -16.07 13.37
N GLY A 54 -17.43 -16.15 14.44
CA GLY A 54 -18.32 -17.29 14.71
C GLY A 54 -17.58 -18.63 14.68
N THR A 55 -18.00 -19.54 13.81
CA THR A 55 -17.40 -20.89 13.66
C THR A 55 -15.93 -20.87 13.22
N TYR A 56 -15.44 -19.75 12.67
CA TYR A 56 -14.05 -19.58 12.24
C TYR A 56 -13.16 -18.87 13.27
N ALA A 57 -13.62 -18.73 14.52
CA ALA A 57 -12.89 -18.04 15.59
C ALA A 57 -11.44 -18.51 15.77
N LEU A 58 -11.15 -19.82 15.65
CA LEU A 58 -9.78 -20.36 15.77
C LEU A 58 -8.85 -19.83 14.67
N ILE A 59 -9.36 -19.66 13.46
CA ILE A 59 -8.59 -19.10 12.34
C ILE A 59 -8.32 -17.62 12.60
N ALA A 60 -9.34 -16.87 13.02
CA ALA A 60 -9.19 -15.45 13.36
C ALA A 60 -8.19 -15.22 14.51
N ILE A 61 -8.19 -16.07 15.54
CA ILE A 61 -7.20 -16.07 16.62
C ILE A 61 -5.80 -16.30 16.04
N SER A 62 -5.64 -17.30 15.17
CA SER A 62 -4.35 -17.64 14.57
C SER A 62 -3.77 -16.48 13.74
N ILE A 63 -4.59 -15.85 12.90
CA ILE A 63 -4.21 -14.65 12.13
C ILE A 63 -3.77 -13.53 13.09
N SER A 64 -4.56 -13.27 14.12
CA SER A 64 -4.30 -12.20 15.09
C SER A 64 -2.99 -12.42 15.86
N ILE A 65 -2.70 -13.67 16.23
CA ILE A 65 -1.45 -14.04 16.92
C ILE A 65 -0.25 -13.85 15.98
N ILE A 66 -0.34 -14.29 14.73
CA ILE A 66 0.77 -14.17 13.78
C ILE A 66 1.11 -12.68 13.54
N LEU A 67 0.09 -11.87 13.26
CA LEU A 67 0.28 -10.47 12.92
C LEU A 67 0.74 -9.61 14.11
N ILE A 68 0.38 -9.95 15.36
CA ILE A 68 0.92 -9.23 16.53
C ILE A 68 2.34 -9.65 16.90
N ILE A 69 2.71 -10.92 16.69
CA ILE A 69 4.04 -11.43 17.06
C ILE A 69 5.14 -10.78 16.22
N ILE A 70 4.91 -10.60 14.91
CA ILE A 70 5.91 -10.03 14.00
C ILE A 70 6.50 -8.70 14.54
N PRO A 71 5.71 -7.66 14.82
CA PRO A 71 6.27 -6.39 15.31
C PRO A 71 6.84 -6.50 16.73
N ILE A 72 6.33 -7.40 17.58
CA ILE A 72 6.94 -7.68 18.91
C ILE A 72 8.34 -8.26 18.76
N VAL A 73 8.52 -9.23 17.86
CA VAL A 73 9.83 -9.83 17.58
C VAL A 73 10.79 -8.78 17.01
N ILE A 74 10.34 -7.97 16.05
CA ILE A 74 11.16 -6.88 15.48
C ILE A 74 11.61 -5.90 16.57
N LYS A 75 10.72 -5.55 17.51
CA LYS A 75 11.07 -4.71 18.66
C LYS A 75 12.11 -5.36 19.55
N ASN A 76 11.94 -6.64 19.88
CA ASN A 76 12.88 -7.39 20.73
C ASN A 76 14.26 -7.55 20.08
N LEU A 77 14.34 -7.53 18.74
CA LEU A 77 15.60 -7.49 17.99
C LEU A 77 16.27 -6.09 17.99
N GLY A 78 15.65 -5.09 18.62
CA GLY A 78 16.18 -3.73 18.74
C GLY A 78 15.78 -2.77 17.61
N PHE A 79 15.00 -3.24 16.62
CA PHE A 79 14.55 -2.41 15.49
C PHE A 79 13.27 -1.63 15.84
N ASN A 80 13.37 -0.71 16.80
CA ASN A 80 12.22 0.02 17.35
C ASN A 80 11.37 0.72 16.27
N MET A 81 11.99 1.51 15.39
CA MET A 81 11.24 2.24 14.35
C MET A 81 10.49 1.31 13.40
N SER A 82 11.18 0.27 12.91
CA SER A 82 10.58 -0.77 12.08
C SER A 82 9.44 -1.49 12.82
N SER A 83 9.59 -1.74 14.12
CA SER A 83 8.55 -2.38 14.92
C SER A 83 7.27 -1.55 14.91
N TYR A 84 7.34 -0.23 15.15
CA TYR A 84 6.16 0.65 15.14
C TYR A 84 5.48 0.69 13.77
N ILE A 85 6.25 0.76 12.69
CA ILE A 85 5.69 0.81 11.33
C ILE A 85 5.01 -0.52 10.97
N VAL A 86 5.64 -1.66 11.28
CA VAL A 86 5.03 -2.97 11.03
C VAL A 86 3.82 -3.20 11.94
N PHE A 87 3.84 -2.65 13.16
CA PHE A 87 2.71 -2.69 14.08
C PHE A 87 1.52 -1.88 13.53
N LEU A 88 1.79 -0.70 12.95
CA LEU A 88 0.77 0.11 12.27
C LEU A 88 0.13 -0.69 11.14
N ILE A 89 0.94 -1.18 10.20
CA ILE A 89 0.47 -1.98 9.05
C ILE A 89 -0.38 -3.18 9.52
N SER A 90 0.06 -3.86 10.59
CA SER A 90 -0.67 -5.01 11.15
C SER A 90 -2.02 -4.62 11.77
N ASN A 91 -2.13 -3.44 12.40
CA ASN A 91 -3.42 -2.92 12.88
C ASN A 91 -4.33 -2.63 11.70
N GLU A 92 -3.83 -1.94 10.68
CA GLU A 92 -4.64 -1.57 9.52
C GLU A 92 -5.15 -2.79 8.75
N LEU A 93 -4.33 -3.85 8.61
CA LEU A 93 -4.77 -5.12 8.02
C LEU A 93 -5.88 -5.79 8.83
N ILE A 94 -5.77 -5.82 10.16
CA ILE A 94 -6.80 -6.44 11.01
C ILE A 94 -8.08 -5.59 11.04
N MET A 95 -7.98 -4.27 11.08
CA MET A 95 -9.14 -3.38 10.98
C MET A 95 -9.81 -3.53 9.61
N SER A 96 -9.04 -3.57 8.52
CA SER A 96 -9.57 -3.81 7.17
C SER A 96 -10.28 -5.15 7.10
N LEU A 97 -9.68 -6.23 7.62
CA LEU A 97 -10.33 -7.54 7.67
C LEU A 97 -11.63 -7.50 8.47
N LEU A 98 -11.64 -6.87 9.64
CA LEU A 98 -12.84 -6.75 10.49
C LEU A 98 -14.01 -6.11 9.74
N TYR A 99 -13.76 -5.09 8.92
CA TYR A 99 -14.79 -4.51 8.06
C TYR A 99 -15.42 -5.55 7.11
N TYR A 100 -14.59 -6.30 6.39
CA TYR A 100 -15.10 -7.33 5.49
C TYR A 100 -15.86 -8.43 6.24
N VAL A 101 -15.40 -8.81 7.43
CA VAL A 101 -16.07 -9.80 8.29
C VAL A 101 -17.43 -9.29 8.74
N ILE A 102 -17.55 -8.02 9.12
CA ILE A 102 -18.81 -7.38 9.49
C ILE A 102 -19.81 -7.41 8.33
N LEU A 103 -19.35 -7.16 7.10
CA LEU A 103 -20.24 -7.09 5.93
C LEU A 103 -20.66 -8.45 5.38
N ARG A 104 -19.75 -9.43 5.39
CA ARG A 104 -19.93 -10.69 4.62
C ARG A 104 -19.86 -11.96 5.47
N GLY A 105 -19.37 -11.86 6.71
CA GLY A 105 -19.00 -13.00 7.55
C GLY A 105 -17.64 -13.59 7.17
N PHE A 106 -16.89 -14.09 8.16
CA PHE A 106 -15.46 -14.42 8.01
C PHE A 106 -15.12 -15.34 6.83
N GLY A 107 -15.83 -16.47 6.69
CA GLY A 107 -15.56 -17.42 5.59
C GLY A 107 -15.70 -16.77 4.21
N ASN A 108 -16.79 -16.02 4.00
CA ASN A 108 -17.05 -15.32 2.75
C ASN A 108 -16.06 -14.18 2.50
N SER A 109 -15.61 -13.50 3.55
CA SER A 109 -14.58 -12.46 3.44
C SER A 109 -13.27 -13.04 2.90
N ILE A 110 -12.77 -14.13 3.49
CA ILE A 110 -11.52 -14.77 3.06
C ILE A 110 -11.65 -15.33 1.64
N ILE A 111 -12.77 -15.99 1.32
CA ILE A 111 -13.03 -16.51 -0.03
C ILE A 111 -13.06 -15.38 -1.06
N ALA A 112 -13.79 -14.30 -0.77
CA ALA A 112 -13.91 -13.16 -1.66
C ALA A 112 -12.54 -12.50 -1.88
N LEU A 113 -11.81 -12.18 -0.82
CA LEU A 113 -10.48 -11.56 -0.91
C LEU A 113 -9.47 -12.47 -1.62
N ASN A 114 -9.49 -13.78 -1.37
CA ASN A 114 -8.63 -14.69 -2.11
C ASN A 114 -9.00 -14.75 -3.60
N PHE A 115 -10.30 -14.79 -3.93
CA PHE A 115 -10.76 -14.75 -5.31
C PHE A 115 -10.32 -13.44 -5.98
N TYR A 116 -10.49 -12.28 -5.34
CA TYR A 116 -10.07 -11.01 -5.91
C TYR A 116 -8.55 -10.94 -6.14
N GLY A 117 -7.77 -11.40 -5.17
CA GLY A 117 -6.30 -11.34 -5.30
C GLY A 117 -5.73 -12.31 -6.35
N THR A 118 -6.40 -13.43 -6.64
CA THR A 118 -5.82 -14.52 -7.45
C THR A 118 -6.62 -14.91 -8.70
N ASP A 119 -7.86 -14.43 -8.81
CA ASP A 119 -8.87 -14.83 -9.79
C ASP A 119 -9.18 -16.35 -9.80
N ILE A 120 -8.85 -17.06 -8.71
CA ILE A 120 -9.12 -18.49 -8.55
C ILE A 120 -10.44 -18.69 -7.80
N PRO A 121 -11.51 -19.20 -8.45
CA PRO A 121 -12.80 -19.38 -7.81
C PRO A 121 -12.70 -20.37 -6.67
N THR A 122 -13.17 -19.97 -5.49
CA THR A 122 -13.16 -20.80 -4.29
C THR A 122 -14.53 -20.73 -3.62
N VAL A 123 -14.97 -21.86 -3.05
CA VAL A 123 -16.28 -21.98 -2.40
C VAL A 123 -16.15 -22.18 -0.89
N THR A 124 -14.96 -22.56 -0.43
CA THR A 124 -14.64 -22.88 0.96
C THR A 124 -13.18 -22.53 1.26
N VAL A 125 -12.91 -22.13 2.51
CA VAL A 125 -11.55 -21.89 3.00
C VAL A 125 -10.91 -23.23 3.34
N ASN A 126 -10.03 -23.71 2.44
CA ASN A 126 -9.50 -25.08 2.48
C ASN A 126 -8.00 -25.13 2.73
N SER A 127 -7.29 -24.00 2.65
CA SER A 127 -5.86 -23.96 2.88
C SER A 127 -5.39 -22.68 3.58
N PRO A 128 -4.31 -22.74 4.39
CA PRO A 128 -3.70 -21.55 4.97
C PRO A 128 -3.18 -20.54 3.93
N ILE A 129 -2.85 -21.02 2.72
CA ILE A 129 -2.35 -20.17 1.62
C ILE A 129 -3.44 -19.17 1.18
N GLN A 130 -4.71 -19.60 1.14
CA GLN A 130 -5.82 -18.70 0.82
C GLN A 130 -5.96 -17.56 1.82
N ILE A 131 -5.66 -17.80 3.10
CA ILE A 131 -5.66 -16.77 4.13
C ILE A 131 -4.52 -15.78 3.90
N ILE A 132 -3.33 -16.26 3.54
CA ILE A 132 -2.18 -15.40 3.23
C ILE A 132 -2.51 -14.50 2.03
N TYR A 133 -3.04 -15.07 0.94
CA TYR A 133 -3.44 -14.29 -0.23
C TYR A 133 -4.55 -13.30 0.10
N ALA A 134 -5.56 -13.69 0.87
CA ALA A 134 -6.60 -12.76 1.34
C ALA A 134 -6.03 -11.60 2.17
N LEU A 135 -5.05 -11.86 3.06
CA LEU A 135 -4.42 -10.82 3.87
C LEU A 135 -3.53 -9.87 3.05
N ILE A 136 -2.86 -10.38 2.02
CA ILE A 136 -2.09 -9.55 1.10
C ILE A 136 -3.04 -8.69 0.25
N GLU A 137 -4.13 -9.28 -0.23
CA GLU A 137 -5.14 -8.58 -1.02
C GLU A 137 -5.79 -7.43 -0.24
N LEU A 138 -5.89 -7.52 1.10
CA LEU A 138 -6.36 -6.39 1.90
C LEU A 138 -5.52 -5.13 1.68
N SER A 139 -4.22 -5.23 1.41
CA SER A 139 -3.40 -4.05 1.12
C SER A 139 -3.77 -3.35 -0.20
N ASN A 140 -4.47 -4.07 -1.08
CA ASN A 140 -5.06 -3.59 -2.32
C ASN A 140 -6.54 -3.21 -2.15
N SER A 141 -7.06 -3.15 -0.91
CA SER A 141 -8.42 -2.71 -0.65
C SER A 141 -8.51 -1.19 -0.45
N PHE A 142 -9.62 -0.62 -0.88
CA PHE A 142 -9.94 0.78 -0.62
C PHE A 142 -10.09 1.04 0.88
N MET A 143 -10.57 0.06 1.65
CA MET A 143 -10.68 0.15 3.09
C MET A 143 -9.29 0.28 3.74
N PHE A 144 -8.31 -0.52 3.34
CA PHE A 144 -6.94 -0.37 3.83
C PHE A 144 -6.36 0.99 3.47
N PHE A 145 -6.62 1.48 2.25
CA PHE A 145 -6.25 2.85 1.85
C PHE A 145 -6.84 3.91 2.79
N LEU A 146 -8.17 3.87 3.02
CA LEU A 146 -8.85 4.82 3.90
C LEU A 146 -8.33 4.77 5.34
N MET A 147 -7.89 3.59 5.76
CA MET A 147 -7.42 3.31 7.09
C MET A 147 -5.96 3.69 7.33
N ILE A 148 -5.07 3.61 6.34
CA ILE A 148 -3.64 3.90 6.54
C ILE A 148 -3.21 5.30 6.07
N PHE A 149 -3.96 5.86 5.10
CA PHE A 149 -3.59 7.13 4.48
C PHE A 149 -3.65 8.33 5.43
N PRO A 150 -4.67 8.46 6.32
CA PRO A 150 -4.70 9.54 7.32
C PRO A 150 -3.47 9.56 8.24
N GLU A 151 -2.98 8.40 8.64
CA GLU A 151 -1.83 8.18 9.54
C GLU A 151 -0.54 8.59 8.83
N ILE A 152 -0.43 8.25 7.54
CA ILE A 152 0.68 8.68 6.68
C ILE A 152 0.67 10.20 6.51
N ILE A 153 -0.50 10.82 6.28
CA ILE A 153 -0.63 12.28 6.19
C ILE A 153 -0.22 12.92 7.52
N TYR A 154 -0.76 12.43 8.63
CA TYR A 154 -0.45 12.93 9.97
C TYR A 154 1.06 12.83 10.25
N PHE A 155 1.65 11.66 10.01
CA PHE A 155 3.07 11.43 10.20
C PHE A 155 3.93 12.35 9.32
N SER A 156 3.60 12.48 8.03
CA SER A 156 4.29 13.36 7.08
C SER A 156 4.26 14.82 7.53
N TYR A 157 3.10 15.30 7.96
CA TYR A 157 2.92 16.66 8.47
C TYR A 157 3.73 16.89 9.75
N ARG A 158 3.64 15.97 10.72
CA ARG A 158 4.30 16.10 12.03
C ARG A 158 5.82 15.98 11.96
N THR A 159 6.33 15.11 11.08
CA THR A 159 7.78 14.95 10.87
C THR A 159 8.35 15.90 9.82
N LYS A 160 7.51 16.72 9.17
CA LYS A 160 7.89 17.60 8.06
C LYS A 160 8.62 16.84 6.94
N ASN A 161 8.21 15.60 6.69
CA ASN A 161 8.83 14.72 5.70
C ASN A 161 7.85 14.44 4.54
N PRO A 162 7.70 15.35 3.57
CA PRO A 162 6.76 15.18 2.46
C PRO A 162 7.08 13.95 1.58
N TYR A 163 8.30 13.43 1.65
CA TYR A 163 8.73 12.23 0.93
C TYR A 163 7.90 10.99 1.29
N SER A 164 7.51 10.81 2.56
CA SER A 164 6.70 9.67 2.95
C SER A 164 5.32 9.70 2.27
N LEU A 165 4.76 10.90 2.11
CA LEU A 165 3.50 11.11 1.41
C LEU A 165 3.63 10.79 -0.07
N PHE A 166 4.67 11.27 -0.76
CA PHE A 166 4.85 10.97 -2.20
C PHE A 166 4.97 9.47 -2.47
N LEU A 167 5.81 8.76 -1.72
CA LEU A 167 6.06 7.34 -1.97
C LEU A 167 4.86 6.48 -1.61
N SER A 168 4.18 6.79 -0.49
CA SER A 168 2.94 6.09 -0.13
C SER A 168 1.77 6.40 -1.06
N SER A 169 1.63 7.65 -1.54
CA SER A 169 0.59 8.00 -2.52
C SER A 169 0.79 7.27 -3.85
N LEU A 170 2.03 7.05 -4.28
CA LEU A 170 2.31 6.25 -5.47
C LEU A 170 1.91 4.77 -5.25
N ALA A 171 2.31 4.19 -4.11
CA ALA A 171 2.00 2.80 -3.78
C ALA A 171 0.50 2.53 -3.63
N LEU A 172 -0.22 3.47 -3.01
CA LEU A 172 -1.66 3.37 -2.78
C LEU A 172 -2.48 3.82 -3.99
N GLY A 173 -1.91 4.58 -4.93
CA GLY A 173 -2.61 5.14 -6.10
C GLY A 173 -2.81 4.15 -7.26
N GLY A 174 -2.26 2.94 -7.15
CA GLY A 174 -2.34 1.88 -8.16
C GLY A 174 -3.68 1.14 -8.20
N PRO A 175 -3.68 -0.03 -8.89
CA PRO A 175 -4.85 -0.92 -8.99
C PRO A 175 -5.57 -1.20 -7.66
N ASN A 176 -4.88 -1.01 -6.54
CA ASN A 176 -5.36 -1.07 -5.15
C ASN A 176 -6.57 -0.19 -4.80
N ILE A 177 -6.82 0.89 -5.53
CA ILE A 177 -8.04 1.69 -5.27
C ILE A 177 -9.28 0.97 -5.86
N ALA A 178 -9.06 0.04 -6.79
CA ALA A 178 -10.09 -0.44 -7.68
C ALA A 178 -10.65 -1.82 -7.35
N SER A 179 -9.89 -2.73 -6.73
CA SER A 179 -10.37 -4.09 -6.35
C SER A 179 -11.65 -4.03 -5.49
N GLU A 180 -11.79 -2.99 -4.67
CA GLU A 180 -13.01 -2.78 -3.89
C GLU A 180 -14.10 -2.00 -4.65
N MET A 181 -13.74 -1.10 -5.58
CA MET A 181 -14.73 -0.39 -6.40
C MET A 181 -15.36 -1.27 -7.50
N THR A 182 -14.64 -2.27 -8.01
CA THR A 182 -15.18 -3.28 -8.94
C THR A 182 -16.19 -4.21 -8.25
N HIS A 183 -16.03 -4.47 -6.95
CA HIS A 183 -16.69 -5.62 -6.31
C HIS A 183 -17.40 -5.32 -4.98
N SER A 184 -17.45 -4.04 -4.57
CA SER A 184 -18.20 -3.59 -3.40
C SER A 184 -19.30 -2.59 -3.77
N ILE A 185 -20.53 -3.01 -3.46
CA ILE A 185 -21.72 -2.19 -3.14
C ILE A 185 -22.53 -1.67 -4.34
N LEU A 186 -21.93 -1.26 -5.47
CA LEU A 186 -22.66 -0.84 -6.68
C LEU A 186 -21.92 -1.28 -7.94
N PRO A 187 -22.58 -1.98 -8.90
CA PRO A 187 -21.93 -2.30 -10.17
C PRO A 187 -21.59 -0.99 -10.88
N LEU A 188 -20.30 -0.67 -10.96
CA LEU A 188 -19.84 0.44 -11.76
C LEU A 188 -19.97 0.06 -13.25
N PRO A 189 -20.37 1.01 -14.12
CA PRO A 189 -20.44 0.76 -15.56
C PRO A 189 -19.06 0.64 -16.22
N TYR A 190 -17.98 0.82 -15.46
CA TYR A 190 -16.60 0.77 -15.91
C TYR A 190 -15.75 -0.03 -14.92
N ASP A 191 -14.58 -0.45 -15.38
CA ASP A 191 -13.59 -1.17 -14.60
C ASP A 191 -12.62 -0.17 -13.93
N PRO A 192 -12.75 0.10 -12.61
CA PRO A 192 -11.92 1.09 -11.92
C PRO A 192 -10.43 0.72 -11.90
N ILE A 193 -10.04 -0.53 -12.22
CA ILE A 193 -8.63 -0.94 -12.25
C ILE A 193 -7.89 -0.17 -13.34
N LYS A 194 -8.58 0.08 -14.45
CA LYS A 194 -8.07 0.85 -15.58
C LYS A 194 -7.81 2.30 -15.22
N GLU A 195 -8.73 2.91 -14.47
CA GLU A 195 -8.63 4.30 -14.02
C GLU A 195 -7.55 4.48 -12.96
N ALA A 196 -7.46 3.54 -12.01
CA ALA A 196 -6.44 3.54 -10.98
C ALA A 196 -5.03 3.36 -11.57
N SER A 197 -4.88 2.54 -12.62
CA SER A 197 -3.62 2.41 -13.37
C SER A 197 -3.20 3.72 -14.05
N ILE A 198 -4.16 4.49 -14.57
CA ILE A 198 -3.91 5.84 -15.10
C ILE A 198 -3.46 6.79 -13.99
N LEU A 199 -4.13 6.78 -12.84
CA LEU A 199 -3.77 7.61 -11.69
C LEU A 199 -2.34 7.32 -11.22
N ALA A 200 -1.98 6.06 -11.02
CA ALA A 200 -0.62 5.68 -10.63
C ALA A 200 0.43 6.11 -11.65
N THR A 201 0.13 6.00 -12.94
CA THR A 201 1.04 6.46 -14.01
C THR A 201 1.24 7.97 -13.97
N ILE A 202 0.17 8.74 -13.76
CA ILE A 202 0.23 10.19 -13.61
C ILE A 202 1.06 10.57 -12.38
N LEU A 203 0.80 9.94 -11.23
CA LEU A 203 1.55 10.15 -9.99
C LEU A 203 3.02 9.79 -10.17
N SER A 204 3.32 8.64 -10.77
CA SER A 204 4.68 8.17 -11.07
C SER A 204 5.44 9.20 -11.89
N LEU A 205 4.85 9.69 -12.98
CA LEU A 205 5.47 10.67 -13.84
C LEU A 205 5.72 12.01 -13.13
N PHE A 206 4.71 12.55 -12.46
CA PHE A 206 4.83 13.83 -11.75
C PHE A 206 5.86 13.75 -10.61
N PHE A 207 5.82 12.69 -9.80
CA PHE A 207 6.76 12.49 -8.70
C PHE A 207 8.17 12.22 -9.22
N SER A 208 8.32 11.48 -10.32
CA SER A 208 9.61 11.30 -10.98
C SER A 208 10.22 12.64 -11.36
N ILE A 209 9.49 13.50 -12.08
CA ILE A 209 9.98 14.83 -12.47
C ILE A 209 10.33 15.67 -11.24
N TYR A 210 9.42 15.73 -10.25
CA TYR A 210 9.60 16.55 -9.05
C TYR A 210 10.79 16.11 -8.20
N LEU A 211 10.94 14.79 -7.96
CA LEU A 211 12.02 14.25 -7.15
C LEU A 211 13.36 14.34 -7.87
N SER A 212 13.40 14.17 -9.20
CA SER A 212 14.62 14.44 -9.98
C SER A 212 15.05 15.90 -9.85
N PHE A 213 14.12 16.85 -9.94
CA PHE A 213 14.43 18.27 -9.75
C PHE A 213 15.01 18.56 -8.37
N LYS A 214 14.38 18.04 -7.31
CA LYS A 214 14.89 18.15 -5.93
C LYS A 214 16.25 17.49 -5.76
N PHE A 215 16.49 16.36 -6.43
CA PHE A 215 17.78 15.67 -6.43
C PHE A 215 18.88 16.52 -7.10
N PHE A 216 18.63 17.12 -8.26
CA PHE A 216 19.59 18.04 -8.91
C PHE A 216 19.94 19.24 -8.05
N LYS A 217 18.94 19.82 -7.37
CA LYS A 217 19.14 20.91 -6.41
C LYS A 217 19.81 20.49 -5.09
N ARG A 218 20.14 19.20 -4.93
CA ARG A 218 20.70 18.60 -3.70
C ARG A 218 19.80 18.75 -2.47
N GLU A 219 18.50 18.93 -2.69
CA GLU A 219 17.48 19.00 -1.65
C GLU A 219 16.92 17.62 -1.28
N LEU A 220 17.26 16.59 -2.07
CA LEU A 220 16.92 15.19 -1.82
C LEU A 220 18.20 14.34 -1.73
N SER A 221 18.33 13.53 -0.67
CA SER A 221 19.43 12.58 -0.50
C SER A 221 19.38 11.46 -1.54
N LEU A 222 20.56 10.98 -1.97
CA LEU A 222 20.70 9.83 -2.89
C LEU A 222 19.86 8.63 -2.44
N ASP A 223 19.90 8.26 -1.16
CA ASP A 223 19.20 7.09 -0.60
C ASP A 223 17.69 7.16 -0.88
N LYS A 224 17.05 8.29 -0.56
CA LYS A 224 15.63 8.54 -0.86
C LYS A 224 15.35 8.50 -2.36
N TYR A 225 16.26 8.99 -3.19
CA TYR A 225 16.07 8.95 -4.63
C TYR A 225 16.12 7.51 -5.16
N ILE A 226 17.05 6.69 -4.66
CA ILE A 226 17.18 5.27 -5.04
C ILE A 226 15.99 4.45 -4.55
N ILE A 227 15.55 4.66 -3.31
CA ILE A 227 14.35 4.00 -2.77
C ILE A 227 13.14 4.31 -3.68
N PHE A 228 12.99 5.57 -4.11
CA PHE A 228 11.91 5.95 -5.01
C PHE A 228 12.01 5.20 -6.36
N ILE A 229 13.20 5.14 -6.98
CA ILE A 229 13.42 4.41 -8.23
C ILE A 229 13.05 2.93 -8.08
N ILE A 230 13.53 2.27 -7.03
CA ILE A 230 13.29 0.84 -6.80
C ILE A 230 11.80 0.59 -6.59
N VAL A 231 11.13 1.44 -5.81
CA VAL A 231 9.70 1.32 -5.54
C VAL A 231 8.87 1.53 -6.81
N ASP A 232 9.12 2.60 -7.57
CA ASP A 232 8.39 2.88 -8.80
C ASP A 232 8.61 1.79 -9.86
N LEU A 233 9.84 1.28 -9.98
CA LEU A 233 10.15 0.14 -10.84
C LEU A 233 9.44 -1.14 -10.38
N SER A 234 9.41 -1.43 -9.08
CA SER A 234 8.75 -2.62 -8.55
C SER A 234 7.23 -2.54 -8.73
N LEU A 235 6.62 -1.38 -8.45
CA LEU A 235 5.19 -1.14 -8.61
C LEU A 235 4.77 -1.26 -10.08
N SER A 236 5.52 -0.62 -10.99
CA SER A 236 5.24 -0.69 -12.43
C SER A 236 5.40 -2.12 -12.98
N LEU A 237 6.43 -2.86 -12.58
CA LEU A 237 6.57 -4.29 -12.93
C LEU A 237 5.40 -5.13 -12.42
N SER A 238 5.00 -4.94 -11.15
CA SER A 238 3.85 -5.66 -10.60
C SER A 238 2.54 -5.27 -11.29
N SER A 239 2.40 -4.02 -11.75
CA SER A 239 1.24 -3.57 -12.52
C SER A 239 1.18 -4.25 -13.89
N VAL A 240 2.32 -4.38 -14.57
CA VAL A 240 2.42 -5.13 -15.83
C VAL A 240 2.05 -6.60 -15.60
N TYR A 241 2.62 -7.23 -14.56
CA TYR A 241 2.28 -8.60 -14.20
C TYR A 241 0.79 -8.77 -13.93
N TYR A 242 0.20 -7.85 -13.16
CA TYR A 242 -1.22 -7.88 -12.87
C TYR A 242 -2.07 -7.73 -14.14
N SER A 243 -1.75 -6.78 -15.02
CA SER A 243 -2.48 -6.59 -16.29
C SER A 243 -2.44 -7.81 -17.22
N LEU A 244 -1.40 -8.66 -17.10
CA LEU A 244 -1.25 -9.86 -17.91
C LEU A 244 -1.87 -11.11 -17.28
N THR A 245 -1.93 -11.19 -15.95
CA THR A 245 -2.26 -12.42 -15.22
C THR A 245 -3.50 -12.33 -14.35
N ILE A 246 -3.99 -11.10 -14.08
CA ILE A 246 -5.10 -10.80 -13.17
C ILE A 246 -4.79 -11.24 -11.72
N ASN A 247 -3.50 -11.43 -11.39
CA ASN A 247 -3.04 -11.73 -10.03
C ASN A 247 -2.45 -10.48 -9.35
N GLU A 248 -3.15 -9.99 -8.32
CA GLU A 248 -2.83 -8.75 -7.58
C GLU A 248 -1.81 -8.94 -6.46
N ILE A 249 -1.55 -10.19 -6.05
CA ILE A 249 -0.72 -10.51 -4.89
C ILE A 249 0.68 -9.86 -4.95
N PRO A 250 1.43 -9.88 -6.09
CA PRO A 250 2.71 -9.20 -6.16
C PRO A 250 2.59 -7.69 -5.93
N TYR A 251 1.54 -7.04 -6.45
CA TYR A 251 1.33 -5.61 -6.28
C TYR A 251 1.06 -5.25 -4.81
N GLY A 252 0.25 -6.06 -4.10
CA GLY A 252 -0.03 -5.85 -2.67
C GLY A 252 1.21 -6.00 -1.80
N ILE A 253 2.07 -6.98 -2.09
CA ILE A 253 3.36 -7.13 -1.40
C ILE A 253 4.22 -5.87 -1.59
N ILE A 254 4.36 -5.38 -2.83
CA ILE A 254 5.14 -4.17 -3.10
C ILE A 254 4.51 -2.94 -2.44
N THR A 255 3.19 -2.86 -2.33
CA THR A 255 2.48 -1.79 -1.64
C THR A 255 2.86 -1.72 -0.17
N LEU A 256 2.79 -2.85 0.54
CA LEU A 256 3.19 -2.94 1.95
C LEU A 256 4.67 -2.60 2.17
N ILE A 257 5.55 -3.08 1.30
CA ILE A 257 6.99 -2.75 1.33
C ILE A 257 7.20 -1.25 1.10
N SER A 258 6.47 -0.66 0.17
CA SER A 258 6.59 0.77 -0.16
C SER A 258 6.17 1.64 1.02
N ILE A 259 5.05 1.34 1.67
CA ILE A 259 4.62 2.05 2.89
C ILE A 259 5.66 1.89 4.00
N TYR A 260 6.21 0.69 4.20
CA TYR A 260 7.28 0.49 5.17
C TYR A 260 8.53 1.34 4.85
N LEU A 261 8.97 1.36 3.59
CA LEU A 261 10.13 2.15 3.15
C LEU A 261 9.87 3.66 3.25
N SER A 262 8.65 4.11 3.00
CA SER A 262 8.27 5.53 3.07
C SER A 262 8.39 6.08 4.50
N LEU A 263 8.02 5.27 5.49
CA LEU A 263 7.99 5.63 6.91
C LEU A 263 9.31 5.36 7.63
N SER A 264 10.07 4.33 7.23
CA SER A 264 11.26 3.86 7.98
C SER A 264 12.47 4.79 7.91
N GLY A 265 12.54 5.67 6.91
CA GLY A 265 13.70 6.57 6.74
C GLY A 265 15.02 5.82 6.52
N LEU A 266 14.95 4.63 5.93
CA LEU A 266 16.09 3.75 5.71
C LEU A 266 17.20 4.47 4.89
N LYS A 267 18.44 4.33 5.35
CA LYS A 267 19.63 4.86 4.68
C LYS A 267 20.34 3.74 3.95
N ILE A 268 20.62 3.93 2.67
CA ILE A 268 21.31 2.92 1.85
C ILE A 268 22.69 3.46 1.54
N ASN A 269 23.73 2.76 2.00
CA ASN A 269 25.11 3.19 1.77
C ASN A 269 25.54 2.87 0.33
N ILE A 270 25.15 3.72 -0.62
CA ILE A 270 25.44 3.55 -2.05
C ILE A 270 26.45 4.60 -2.50
N ARG A 271 27.46 4.15 -3.24
CA ARG A 271 28.41 5.04 -3.93
C ARG A 271 27.75 5.65 -5.15
N HIS A 272 28.11 6.89 -5.45
CA HIS A 272 27.57 7.69 -6.55
C HIS A 272 27.39 6.88 -7.85
N PHE A 273 26.15 6.84 -8.34
CA PHE A 273 25.80 6.21 -9.62
C PHE A 273 25.56 7.32 -10.65
N PRO A 274 26.46 7.48 -11.65
CA PRO A 274 26.29 8.49 -12.67
C PRO A 274 25.01 8.21 -13.48
N ASN A 275 24.30 9.27 -13.86
CA ASN A 275 23.07 9.23 -14.66
C ASN A 275 21.92 8.40 -14.08
N ILE A 276 21.91 8.18 -12.76
CA ILE A 276 20.87 7.40 -12.07
C ILE A 276 19.46 7.95 -12.34
N GLN A 277 19.32 9.25 -12.60
CA GLN A 277 18.05 9.86 -12.95
C GLN A 277 17.41 9.29 -14.24
N LEU A 278 18.20 8.80 -15.20
CA LEU A 278 17.63 8.21 -16.42
C LEU A 278 16.97 6.86 -16.17
N SER A 279 17.27 6.19 -15.04
CA SER A 279 16.65 4.91 -14.70
C SER A 279 15.12 5.00 -14.56
N LEU A 280 14.58 6.17 -14.19
CA LEU A 280 13.13 6.40 -14.10
C LEU A 280 12.43 6.37 -15.46
N MET A 281 13.14 6.39 -16.59
CA MET A 281 12.54 6.12 -17.90
C MET A 281 11.95 4.70 -17.96
N ILE A 282 12.55 3.73 -17.28
CA ILE A 282 12.11 2.33 -17.31
C ILE A 282 10.74 2.18 -16.62
N PRO A 283 10.51 2.65 -15.38
CA PRO A 283 9.18 2.71 -14.79
C PRO A 283 8.13 3.38 -15.69
N GLN A 284 8.46 4.51 -16.33
CA GLN A 284 7.51 5.19 -17.22
C GLN A 284 7.11 4.35 -18.44
N LEU A 285 8.07 3.60 -19.02
CA LEU A 285 7.77 2.63 -20.09
C LEU A 285 6.78 1.56 -19.59
N LEU A 286 7.07 0.98 -18.42
CA LEU A 286 6.30 -0.13 -17.84
C LEU A 286 4.88 0.30 -17.44
N TRP A 287 4.72 1.50 -16.88
CA TRP A 287 3.42 2.07 -16.59
C TRP A 287 2.57 2.26 -17.85
N GLY A 288 3.15 2.84 -18.91
CA GLY A 288 2.45 2.98 -20.20
C GLY A 288 2.09 1.65 -20.85
N PHE A 289 2.96 0.64 -20.71
CA PHE A 289 2.67 -0.74 -21.13
C PHE A 289 1.48 -1.31 -20.37
N SER A 290 1.48 -1.22 -19.04
CA SER A 290 0.40 -1.75 -18.19
C SER A 290 -0.96 -1.14 -18.53
N ILE A 291 -1.04 0.18 -18.73
CA ILE A 291 -2.29 0.85 -19.15
C ILE A 291 -2.77 0.30 -20.49
N ALA A 292 -1.88 0.20 -21.48
CA ALA A 292 -2.29 -0.25 -22.81
C ALA A 292 -2.84 -1.68 -22.80
N VAL A 293 -2.24 -2.58 -22.01
CA VAL A 293 -2.77 -3.94 -21.80
C VAL A 293 -4.16 -3.90 -21.16
N TRP A 294 -4.35 -3.13 -20.09
CA TRP A 294 -5.66 -2.97 -19.42
C TRP A 294 -6.78 -2.47 -20.35
N TYR A 295 -6.45 -1.57 -21.29
CA TYR A 295 -7.40 -1.05 -22.27
C TYR A 295 -7.50 -1.91 -23.54
N ASN A 296 -6.81 -3.05 -23.60
CA ASN A 296 -6.72 -3.91 -24.79
C ASN A 296 -6.23 -3.14 -26.03
N LEU A 297 -5.35 -2.17 -25.83
CA LEU A 297 -4.74 -1.32 -26.84
C LEU A 297 -3.35 -1.86 -27.20
N ILE A 298 -3.27 -3.16 -27.53
CA ILE A 298 -1.99 -3.87 -27.74
C ILE A 298 -1.10 -3.18 -28.78
N GLN A 299 -1.72 -2.63 -29.83
CA GLN A 299 -1.02 -1.89 -30.89
C GLN A 299 -0.39 -0.57 -30.41
N PHE A 300 -0.83 -0.04 -29.26
CA PHE A 300 -0.36 1.22 -28.68
C PHE A 300 0.49 1.03 -27.42
N GLU A 301 0.74 -0.20 -26.97
CA GLU A 301 1.56 -0.51 -25.77
C GLU A 301 2.91 0.20 -25.79
N TYR A 302 3.65 -0.01 -26.86
CA TYR A 302 4.95 0.62 -27.05
C TYR A 302 4.83 2.13 -27.24
N ILE A 303 3.79 2.61 -27.91
CA ILE A 303 3.62 4.04 -28.20
C ILE A 303 3.38 4.82 -26.90
N LEU A 304 2.46 4.34 -26.05
CA LEU A 304 2.15 4.98 -24.77
C LEU A 304 3.36 4.93 -23.84
N GLY A 305 3.98 3.76 -23.66
CA GLY A 305 5.19 3.64 -22.86
C GLY A 305 6.31 4.57 -23.35
N ILE A 306 6.67 4.51 -24.63
CA ILE A 306 7.74 5.34 -25.21
C ILE A 306 7.41 6.82 -25.06
N SER A 307 6.14 7.23 -25.23
CA SER A 307 5.74 8.63 -25.09
C SER A 307 5.96 9.16 -23.66
N LEU A 308 5.63 8.38 -22.64
CA LEU A 308 5.85 8.73 -21.24
C LEU A 308 7.34 8.80 -20.91
N ALA A 309 8.12 7.81 -21.38
CA ALA A 309 9.55 7.79 -21.17
C ALA A 309 10.27 8.95 -21.86
N LEU A 310 9.86 9.30 -23.09
CA LEU A 310 10.37 10.47 -23.81
C LEU A 310 9.99 11.77 -23.10
N LEU A 311 8.77 11.91 -22.62
CA LEU A 311 8.32 13.08 -21.87
C LEU A 311 9.17 13.26 -20.61
N TYR A 312 9.40 12.19 -19.85
CA TYR A 312 10.31 12.22 -18.71
C TYR A 312 11.75 12.56 -19.15
N GLY A 313 12.30 11.92 -20.18
CA GLY A 313 13.65 12.19 -20.68
C GLY A 313 13.85 13.65 -21.13
N LEU A 314 12.87 14.24 -21.81
CA LEU A 314 12.85 15.65 -22.19
C LEU A 314 12.84 16.56 -20.96
N SER A 315 12.06 16.22 -19.94
CA SER A 315 12.06 16.97 -18.67
C SER A 315 13.44 16.96 -18.00
N GLN A 316 14.14 15.82 -18.02
CA GLN A 316 15.50 15.70 -17.48
C GLN A 316 16.48 16.58 -18.25
N TYR A 317 16.41 16.57 -19.59
CA TYR A 317 17.25 17.40 -20.43
C TYR A 317 17.08 18.90 -20.13
N VAL A 318 15.83 19.35 -19.97
CA VAL A 318 15.53 20.73 -19.61
C VAL A 318 16.08 21.06 -18.22
N MET A 319 15.90 20.18 -17.24
CA MET A 319 16.41 20.39 -15.88
C MET A 319 17.94 20.51 -15.85
N ILE A 320 18.66 19.61 -16.53
CA ILE A 320 20.13 19.65 -16.61
C ILE A 320 20.62 20.96 -17.23
N LYS A 321 19.90 21.52 -18.21
CA LYS A 321 20.26 22.80 -18.82
C LYS A 321 20.02 24.01 -17.91
N LEU A 322 19.10 23.91 -16.94
CA LEU A 322 18.70 25.02 -16.07
C LEU A 322 19.48 25.07 -14.74
N THR A 323 20.21 24.00 -14.40
CA THR A 323 21.01 23.87 -13.17
C THR A 323 22.49 24.00 -13.45
#